data_AF-A0A7X3ZJQ8-F1
#
_entry.id   AF-A0A7X3ZJQ8-F1
#
_cell.length_a   1.000
_cell.length_b   1.000
_cell.length_c   1.000
_cell.angle_alpha   90.00
_cell.angle_beta   90.00
_cell.angle_gamma   90.00
#
_symmetry.space_group_name_H-M   'P 1'
#
loop_
_entity.id
_entity.type
_entity.pdbx_description
1 polymer ?
#
loop_
_entity_poly.entity_id
_entity_poly.type
_entity_poly.pdbx_seq_one_letter_code
_entity_poly.pdbx_strand_id
1 'polypeptide(L)'
;MEAECLLRELGINTLPIDPFVVADLLDIDLRPLPASNGGVSGMLLHVNGEFGIAYPTHIKNEGFKRFSLAHEIGHYRLPGHIDAVLDANGQHISKAGFRSTDRYEQEADHFASALLMPKKLFIAAMRSAGDGLQAIETLQEKCETSLESTAIRYVQTSRNPVVVIRSGDRAIDYAVMSDRFKEFPGLDWIRKGMPLPPSSITASFNANRDNITRGKRVEGEGCLQDWFNGPHRQEIIEEVVGLGSYGKTLTVLTGMEHPDEVEDDETELVESWDVRFRR
;
A
#
# COMPACT_ATOMS: atom_id res chain seq x y z
N MET A 1 6.97 3.82 13.55
CA MET A 1 7.30 4.59 14.76
C MET A 1 7.14 3.76 16.04
N GLU A 2 6.27 2.75 16.10
CA GLU A 2 6.34 1.71 17.15
C GLU A 2 6.83 0.35 16.61
N ALA A 3 6.30 -0.10 15.46
CA ALA A 3 6.73 -1.35 14.83
C ALA A 3 8.25 -1.44 14.60
N GLU A 4 8.87 -0.35 14.13
CA GLU A 4 10.33 -0.31 13.97
C GLU A 4 11.10 -0.25 15.30
N CYS A 5 10.49 0.23 16.38
CA CYS A 5 11.08 0.13 17.73
C CYS A 5 11.08 -1.32 18.17
N LEU A 6 9.94 -2.01 18.05
CA LEU A 6 9.82 -3.44 18.33
C LEU A 6 10.86 -4.27 17.54
N LEU A 7 11.01 -4.04 16.23
CA LEU A 7 12.01 -4.76 15.45
C LEU A 7 13.44 -4.52 15.95
N ARG A 8 13.77 -3.31 16.43
CA ARG A 8 15.08 -3.03 17.03
C ARG A 8 15.25 -3.70 18.39
N GLU A 9 14.22 -3.70 19.23
CA GLU A 9 14.19 -4.39 20.52
C GLU A 9 14.45 -5.89 20.34
N LEU A 10 13.84 -6.49 19.32
CA LEU A 10 13.99 -7.89 18.96
C LEU A 10 15.23 -8.21 18.11
N GLY A 11 16.02 -7.22 17.72
CA GLY A 11 17.22 -7.40 16.89
C GLY A 11 16.95 -7.83 15.44
N ILE A 12 15.72 -7.68 14.94
CA ILE A 12 15.32 -8.08 13.59
C ILE A 12 15.61 -6.93 12.61
N ASN A 13 16.43 -7.21 11.59
CA ASN A 13 16.91 -6.17 10.66
C ASN A 13 17.02 -6.62 9.19
N THR A 14 16.45 -7.77 8.82
CA THR A 14 16.46 -8.31 7.46
C THR A 14 15.05 -8.62 6.96
N LEU A 15 14.81 -8.37 5.67
CA LEU A 15 13.58 -8.79 4.99
C LEU A 15 13.71 -10.25 4.51
N PRO A 16 12.60 -11.02 4.45
CA PRO A 16 11.27 -10.66 4.95
C PRO A 16 11.20 -10.70 6.49
N ILE A 17 10.38 -9.83 7.09
CA ILE A 17 10.09 -9.88 8.54
C ILE A 17 9.05 -10.97 8.77
N ASP A 18 9.36 -11.97 9.59
CA ASP A 18 8.41 -13.04 9.91
C ASP A 18 7.58 -12.68 11.17
N PRO A 19 6.26 -12.39 11.04
CA PRO A 19 5.43 -12.04 12.19
C PRO A 19 5.23 -13.22 13.17
N PHE A 20 5.44 -14.47 12.74
CA PHE A 20 5.40 -15.63 13.64
C PHE A 20 6.60 -15.63 14.59
N VAL A 21 7.78 -15.31 14.08
CA VAL A 21 8.99 -15.13 14.90
C VAL A 21 8.83 -13.93 15.84
N VAL A 22 8.21 -12.84 15.37
CA VAL A 22 7.93 -11.68 16.24
C VAL A 22 7.01 -12.06 17.40
N ALA A 23 5.95 -12.84 17.15
CA ALA A 23 5.04 -13.29 18.21
C ALA A 23 5.73 -14.24 19.20
N ASP A 24 6.54 -15.18 18.72
CA ASP A 24 7.32 -16.10 19.55
C ASP A 24 8.29 -15.36 20.49
N LEU A 25 9.02 -14.36 19.96
CA LEU A 25 9.91 -13.53 20.76
C LEU A 25 9.19 -12.62 21.78
N LEU A 26 7.89 -12.39 21.58
CA LEU A 26 7.03 -11.66 22.52
C LEU A 26 6.32 -12.59 23.51
N ASP A 27 6.59 -13.91 23.48
CA ASP A 27 5.93 -14.92 24.30
C ASP A 27 4.40 -14.91 24.11
N ILE A 28 3.94 -14.67 22.87
CA ILE A 28 2.52 -14.67 22.50
C ILE A 28 2.13 -16.03 21.95
N ASP A 29 1.13 -16.63 22.59
CA ASP A 29 0.63 -17.96 22.27
C ASP A 29 -0.12 -17.96 20.91
N LEU A 30 0.42 -18.62 19.90
CA LEU A 30 -0.22 -18.69 18.57
C LEU A 30 -1.16 -19.88 18.45
N ARG A 31 -2.40 -19.62 18.05
CA ARG A 31 -3.43 -20.65 17.84
C ARG A 31 -3.93 -20.66 16.40
N PRO A 32 -3.96 -21.82 15.72
CA PRO A 32 -4.59 -21.91 14.42
C PRO A 32 -6.10 -21.69 14.57
N LEU A 33 -6.67 -20.80 13.75
CA LEU A 33 -8.11 -20.59 13.65
C LEU A 33 -8.64 -21.37 12.42
N PRO A 34 -9.38 -22.49 12.62
CA PRO A 34 -10.01 -23.23 11.53
C PRO A 34 -11.10 -22.38 10.87
N ALA A 35 -11.57 -22.81 9.69
CA ALA A 35 -12.67 -22.13 9.00
C ALA A 35 -13.90 -22.03 9.91
N SER A 36 -14.29 -20.80 10.26
CA SER A 36 -15.54 -20.51 10.95
C SER A 36 -16.47 -19.72 10.01
N ASN A 37 -17.78 -19.93 10.15
CA ASN A 37 -18.78 -19.16 9.43
C ASN A 37 -18.79 -17.72 9.98
N GLY A 38 -17.92 -16.84 9.47
CA GLY A 38 -17.87 -15.46 9.98
C GLY A 38 -16.87 -14.49 9.33
N GLY A 39 -15.94 -14.96 8.48
CA GLY A 39 -14.97 -14.05 7.84
C GLY A 39 -13.96 -13.42 8.81
N VAL A 40 -13.67 -14.12 9.91
CA VAL A 40 -12.68 -13.70 10.90
C VAL A 40 -11.29 -13.73 10.28
N SER A 41 -10.61 -12.59 10.31
CA SER A 41 -9.26 -12.43 9.77
C SER A 41 -8.17 -12.58 10.82
N GLY A 42 -8.50 -12.51 12.10
CA GLY A 42 -7.58 -12.60 13.23
C GLY A 42 -8.36 -12.45 14.54
N MET A 43 -7.74 -12.86 15.65
CA MET A 43 -8.32 -12.67 16.97
C MET A 43 -7.21 -12.49 18.00
N LEU A 44 -7.31 -11.44 18.81
CA LEU A 44 -6.51 -11.24 20.01
C LEU A 44 -7.28 -11.76 21.22
N LEU A 45 -6.60 -12.54 22.05
CA LEU A 45 -7.13 -13.15 23.26
C LEU A 45 -6.28 -12.74 24.46
N HIS A 46 -6.94 -12.43 25.57
CA HIS A 46 -6.30 -12.27 26.86
C HIS A 46 -7.02 -13.15 27.89
N VAL A 47 -6.38 -14.25 28.28
CA VAL A 47 -6.97 -15.28 29.15
C VAL A 47 -6.00 -15.56 30.29
N ASN A 48 -6.48 -15.47 31.54
CA ASN A 48 -5.70 -15.74 32.75
C ASN A 48 -4.38 -14.94 32.88
N GLY A 49 -4.31 -13.75 32.28
CA GLY A 49 -3.10 -12.91 32.30
C GLY A 49 -2.11 -13.21 31.16
N GLU A 50 -2.42 -14.16 30.28
CA GLU A 50 -1.61 -14.51 29.11
C GLU A 50 -2.28 -14.01 27.82
N PHE A 51 -1.46 -13.61 26.86
CA PHE A 51 -1.92 -13.17 25.54
C PHE A 51 -1.78 -14.28 24.51
N GLY A 52 -2.79 -14.43 23.67
CA GLY A 52 -2.75 -15.33 22.54
C GLY A 52 -3.31 -14.67 21.29
N ILE A 53 -2.83 -15.12 20.13
CA ILE A 53 -3.33 -14.69 18.82
C ILE A 53 -3.83 -15.90 18.05
N ALA A 54 -5.08 -15.84 17.60
CA ALA A 54 -5.61 -16.82 16.65
C ALA A 54 -5.52 -16.28 15.21
N TYR A 55 -4.90 -17.05 14.31
CA TYR A 55 -4.68 -16.64 12.92
C TYR A 55 -5.38 -17.58 11.92
N PRO A 56 -5.86 -17.08 10.77
CA PRO A 56 -6.70 -17.85 9.86
C PRO A 56 -5.88 -18.89 9.08
N THR A 57 -6.15 -20.17 9.32
CA THR A 57 -5.47 -21.27 8.60
C THR A 57 -6.13 -21.66 7.29
N HIS A 58 -7.42 -21.33 7.14
CA HIS A 58 -8.23 -21.69 5.97
C HIS A 58 -7.98 -20.80 4.75
N ILE A 59 -7.36 -19.63 4.94
CA ILE A 59 -7.04 -18.69 3.87
C ILE A 59 -5.73 -19.13 3.23
N LYS A 60 -5.70 -19.36 1.91
CA LYS A 60 -4.48 -19.80 1.21
C LYS A 60 -3.47 -18.68 0.93
N ASN A 61 -3.87 -17.42 1.12
CA ASN A 61 -3.02 -16.27 0.85
C ASN A 61 -2.07 -16.02 2.04
N GLU A 62 -0.78 -16.33 1.88
CA GLU A 62 0.22 -16.15 2.93
C GLU A 62 0.41 -14.68 3.32
N GLY A 63 0.40 -13.76 2.37
CA GLY A 63 0.47 -12.32 2.66
C GLY A 63 -0.68 -11.85 3.53
N PHE A 64 -1.88 -12.41 3.35
CA PHE A 64 -3.03 -12.15 4.22
C PHE A 64 -2.80 -12.65 5.64
N LYS A 65 -2.33 -13.90 5.81
CA LYS A 65 -2.04 -14.46 7.15
C LYS A 65 -0.99 -13.63 7.90
N ARG A 66 0.08 -13.27 7.19
CA ARG A 66 1.18 -12.47 7.73
C ARG A 66 0.70 -11.10 8.16
N PHE A 67 -0.13 -10.44 7.34
CA PHE A 67 -0.73 -9.17 7.68
C PHE A 67 -1.67 -9.27 8.89
N SER A 68 -2.55 -10.27 8.91
CA SER A 68 -3.45 -10.51 10.03
C SER A 68 -2.70 -10.71 11.35
N LEU A 69 -1.66 -11.54 11.37
CA LEU A 69 -0.85 -11.73 12.57
C LEU A 69 -0.14 -10.44 12.99
N ALA A 70 0.44 -9.70 12.04
CA ALA A 70 1.07 -8.41 12.32
C ALA A 70 0.10 -7.35 12.84
N HIS A 71 -1.17 -7.40 12.41
CA HIS A 71 -2.25 -6.53 12.88
C HIS A 71 -2.59 -6.82 14.35
N GLU A 72 -2.75 -8.09 14.73
CA GLU A 72 -2.99 -8.48 16.14
C GLU A 72 -1.79 -8.14 17.05
N ILE A 73 -0.56 -8.31 16.56
CA ILE A 73 0.65 -7.84 17.27
C ILE A 73 0.59 -6.31 17.47
N GLY A 74 0.01 -5.58 16.51
CA GLY A 74 -0.27 -4.15 16.64
C GLY A 74 -1.19 -3.84 17.81
N HIS A 75 -2.33 -4.54 17.93
CA HIS A 75 -3.22 -4.38 19.09
C HIS A 75 -2.56 -4.72 20.42
N TYR A 76 -1.72 -5.76 20.45
CA TYR A 76 -0.94 -6.10 21.64
C TYR A 76 0.08 -5.00 22.02
N ARG A 77 0.81 -4.46 21.03
CA ARG A 77 1.98 -3.60 21.28
C ARG A 77 1.65 -2.13 21.43
N LEU A 78 0.58 -1.65 20.81
CA LEU A 78 0.22 -0.23 20.78
C LEU A 78 -0.46 0.20 22.10
N PRO A 79 -0.04 1.33 22.71
CA PRO A 79 -0.62 1.80 23.96
C PRO A 79 -2.12 2.03 23.88
N GLY A 80 -2.86 1.49 24.86
CA GLY A 80 -4.32 1.66 24.98
C GLY A 80 -5.16 0.83 24.02
N HIS A 81 -4.55 0.06 23.11
CA HIS A 81 -5.31 -0.82 22.21
C HIS A 81 -5.99 -1.95 22.97
N ILE A 82 -5.25 -2.69 23.83
CA ILE A 82 -5.78 -3.81 24.61
C ILE A 82 -7.06 -3.41 25.36
N ASP A 83 -7.02 -2.31 26.11
CA ASP A 83 -8.17 -1.82 26.89
C ASP A 83 -9.34 -1.36 26.01
N ALA A 84 -9.06 -0.91 24.79
CA ALA A 84 -10.07 -0.38 23.88
C ALA A 84 -10.76 -1.47 23.04
N VAL A 85 -10.04 -2.53 22.68
CA VAL A 85 -10.52 -3.50 21.68
C VAL A 85 -11.00 -4.82 22.26
N LEU A 86 -10.54 -5.19 23.46
CA LEU A 86 -10.98 -6.41 24.13
C LEU A 86 -12.39 -6.25 24.71
N ASP A 87 -13.24 -7.25 24.50
CA ASP A 87 -14.55 -7.33 25.11
C ASP A 87 -14.51 -7.80 26.58
N ALA A 88 -15.67 -7.92 27.22
CA ALA A 88 -15.79 -8.39 28.60
C ALA A 88 -15.26 -9.82 28.84
N ASN A 89 -15.05 -10.59 27.77
CA ASN A 89 -14.48 -11.94 27.83
C ASN A 89 -12.98 -11.96 27.49
N GLY A 90 -12.36 -10.79 27.29
CA GLY A 90 -10.96 -10.67 26.91
C GLY A 90 -10.69 -11.05 25.45
N GLN A 91 -11.66 -10.82 24.56
CA GLN A 91 -11.55 -11.20 23.15
C GLN A 91 -11.73 -10.00 22.24
N HIS A 92 -10.93 -9.94 21.17
CA HIS A 92 -11.10 -9.02 20.05
C HIS A 92 -11.10 -9.82 18.75
N ILE A 93 -12.10 -9.61 17.88
CA ILE A 93 -12.27 -10.36 16.64
C ILE A 93 -12.20 -9.39 15.45
N SER A 94 -11.13 -9.50 14.67
CA SER A 94 -10.97 -8.72 13.44
C SER A 94 -11.66 -9.41 12.26
N LYS A 95 -12.22 -8.60 11.35
CA LYS A 95 -12.94 -9.08 10.16
C LYS A 95 -12.28 -8.59 8.88
N ALA A 96 -12.16 -9.48 7.90
CA ALA A 96 -11.57 -9.14 6.61
C ALA A 96 -12.47 -8.19 5.79
N GLY A 97 -11.85 -7.30 5.02
CA GLY A 97 -12.48 -6.70 3.82
C GLY A 97 -13.21 -5.37 4.01
N PHE A 98 -13.14 -4.75 5.19
CA PHE A 98 -13.65 -3.39 5.41
C PHE A 98 -12.53 -2.47 5.90
N ARG A 99 -12.36 -1.30 5.26
CA ARG A 99 -11.64 -0.19 5.88
C ARG A 99 -12.47 0.26 7.08
N SER A 100 -12.02 -0.09 8.28
CA SER A 100 -12.67 0.32 9.51
C SER A 100 -12.59 1.84 9.67
N THR A 101 -13.64 2.45 10.21
CA THR A 101 -13.60 3.84 10.68
C THR A 101 -13.08 3.94 12.12
N ASP A 102 -12.86 2.79 12.78
CA ASP A 102 -12.27 2.73 14.11
C ASP A 102 -10.79 3.12 14.03
N ARG A 103 -10.39 4.02 14.93
CA ARG A 103 -9.03 4.53 15.00
C ARG A 103 -8.04 3.41 15.37
N TYR A 104 -8.41 2.52 16.29
CA TYR A 104 -7.53 1.45 16.77
C TYR A 104 -7.24 0.42 15.67
N GLU A 105 -8.25 0.09 14.87
CA GLU A 105 -8.10 -0.78 13.68
C GLU A 105 -7.17 -0.14 12.64
N GLN A 106 -7.32 1.17 12.39
CA GLN A 106 -6.45 1.89 11.45
C GLN A 106 -5.00 2.00 11.96
N GLU A 107 -4.83 2.20 13.26
CA GLU A 107 -3.52 2.22 13.92
C GLU A 107 -2.86 0.84 13.84
N ALA A 108 -3.62 -0.25 14.04
CA ALA A 108 -3.16 -1.63 13.90
C ALA A 108 -2.79 -1.99 12.44
N ASP A 109 -3.59 -1.58 11.46
CA ASP A 109 -3.27 -1.74 10.03
C ASP A 109 -1.97 -1.01 9.66
N HIS A 110 -1.79 0.22 10.18
CA HIS A 110 -0.57 0.98 9.97
C HIS A 110 0.64 0.30 10.62
N PHE A 111 0.46 -0.22 11.85
CA PHE A 111 1.49 -0.99 12.54
C PHE A 111 1.88 -2.24 11.75
N ALA A 112 0.91 -3.03 11.28
CA ALA A 112 1.15 -4.26 10.52
C ALA A 112 1.96 -3.99 9.24
N SER A 113 1.57 -2.96 8.49
CA SER A 113 2.31 -2.51 7.31
C SER A 113 3.74 -2.07 7.66
N ALA A 114 3.91 -1.30 8.74
CA ALA A 114 5.23 -0.84 9.19
C ALA A 114 6.11 -1.96 9.77
N LEU A 115 5.51 -3.02 10.33
CA LEU A 115 6.21 -4.21 10.83
C LEU A 115 6.72 -5.06 9.67
N LEU A 116 5.86 -5.37 8.69
CA LEU A 116 6.21 -6.23 7.56
C LEU A 116 7.12 -5.53 6.54
N MET A 117 6.95 -4.21 6.39
CA MET A 117 7.69 -3.39 5.43
C MET A 117 8.36 -2.18 6.12
N PRO A 118 9.30 -2.38 7.06
CA PRO A 118 9.91 -1.29 7.83
C PRO A 118 10.64 -0.30 6.92
N LYS A 119 10.47 1.00 7.17
CA LYS A 119 10.77 2.07 6.20
C LYS A 119 12.21 2.01 5.71
N LYS A 120 13.17 1.83 6.63
CA LYS A 120 14.60 1.77 6.29
C LYS A 120 14.94 0.58 5.37
N LEU A 121 14.44 -0.61 5.70
CA LEU A 121 14.71 -1.82 4.89
C LEU A 121 13.98 -1.76 3.55
N PHE A 122 12.75 -1.26 3.56
CA PHE A 122 11.94 -1.11 2.36
C PHE A 122 12.56 -0.11 1.38
N ILE A 123 12.98 1.07 1.85
CA ILE A 123 13.70 2.05 1.02
C ILE A 123 15.01 1.47 0.48
N ALA A 124 15.76 0.72 1.31
CA ALA A 124 17.00 0.07 0.86
C ALA A 124 16.72 -0.95 -0.26
N ALA A 125 15.65 -1.74 -0.14
CA ALA A 125 15.22 -2.68 -1.17
C ALA A 125 14.73 -1.97 -2.45
N MET A 126 14.01 -0.86 -2.31
CA MET A 126 13.45 -0.10 -3.42
C MET A 126 14.53 0.45 -4.36
N ARG A 127 15.71 0.80 -3.84
CA ARG A 127 16.85 1.31 -4.64
C ARG A 127 17.30 0.38 -5.77
N SER A 128 17.01 -0.91 -5.66
CA SER A 128 17.37 -1.92 -6.67
C SER A 128 16.16 -2.60 -7.29
N ALA A 129 14.94 -2.12 -7.04
CA ALA A 129 13.71 -2.76 -7.48
C ALA A 129 13.25 -2.29 -8.87
N GLY A 130 13.78 -1.17 -9.38
CA GLY A 130 13.28 -0.50 -10.59
C GLY A 130 12.25 0.56 -10.24
N ASP A 131 11.30 0.81 -11.15
CA ASP A 131 10.15 1.69 -10.94
C ASP A 131 8.84 0.97 -11.32
N GLY A 132 7.71 1.61 -11.03
CA GLY A 132 6.41 1.16 -11.50
C GLY A 132 5.90 -0.12 -10.83
N LEU A 133 5.00 -0.80 -11.53
CA LEU A 133 4.39 -2.04 -11.06
C LEU A 133 5.43 -3.15 -10.89
N GLN A 134 6.45 -3.22 -11.77
CA GLN A 134 7.52 -4.21 -11.65
C GLN A 134 8.30 -4.08 -10.34
N ALA A 135 8.60 -2.84 -9.91
CA ALA A 135 9.25 -2.59 -8.62
C ALA A 135 8.36 -3.03 -7.45
N ILE A 136 7.06 -2.75 -7.54
CA ILE A 136 6.09 -3.16 -6.53
C ILE A 136 6.02 -4.69 -6.43
N GLU A 137 5.99 -5.43 -7.54
CA GLU A 137 6.01 -6.90 -7.56
C GLU A 137 7.31 -7.44 -6.92
N THR A 138 8.46 -6.87 -7.28
CA THR A 138 9.77 -7.25 -6.70
C THR A 138 9.80 -7.04 -5.18
N LEU A 139 9.25 -5.93 -4.70
CA LEU A 139 9.17 -5.61 -3.27
C LEU A 139 8.15 -6.48 -2.55
N GLN A 140 7.05 -6.83 -3.21
CA GLN A 140 6.00 -7.70 -2.70
C GLN A 140 6.57 -9.09 -2.41
N GLU A 141 7.32 -9.66 -3.35
CA GLU A 141 8.00 -10.95 -3.18
C GLU A 141 9.00 -10.88 -2.02
N LYS A 142 9.81 -9.82 -1.96
CA LYS A 142 10.85 -9.65 -0.93
C LYS A 142 10.29 -9.45 0.50
N CYS A 143 9.11 -8.86 0.63
CA CYS A 143 8.46 -8.63 1.92
C CYS A 143 7.43 -9.72 2.28
N GLU A 144 7.09 -10.58 1.32
CA GLU A 144 6.02 -11.57 1.40
C GLU A 144 4.67 -10.95 1.82
N THR A 145 4.30 -9.86 1.16
CA THR A 145 3.08 -9.08 1.42
C THR A 145 2.10 -9.16 0.25
N SER A 146 0.90 -8.58 0.41
CA SER A 146 -0.02 -8.44 -0.73
C SER A 146 0.48 -7.36 -1.70
N LEU A 147 0.17 -7.51 -2.99
CA LEU A 147 0.53 -6.51 -4.01
C LEU A 147 0.00 -5.11 -3.64
N GLU A 148 -1.25 -5.04 -3.18
CA GLU A 148 -1.90 -3.80 -2.77
C GLU A 148 -1.20 -3.14 -1.57
N SER A 149 -0.91 -3.89 -0.50
CA SER A 149 -0.21 -3.37 0.67
C SER A 149 1.18 -2.84 0.29
N THR A 150 1.87 -3.56 -0.60
CA THR A 150 3.19 -3.19 -1.10
C THR A 150 3.13 -1.92 -1.95
N ALA A 151 2.12 -1.79 -2.82
CA ALA A 151 1.92 -0.62 -3.65
C ALA A 151 1.66 0.65 -2.81
N ILE A 152 0.83 0.53 -1.76
CA ILE A 152 0.61 1.63 -0.82
C ILE A 152 1.93 2.03 -0.15
N ARG A 153 2.73 1.05 0.29
CA ARG A 153 4.02 1.30 0.93
C ARG A 153 5.03 1.94 -0.02
N TYR A 154 5.07 1.46 -1.26
CA TYR A 154 5.87 2.03 -2.35
C TYR A 154 5.61 3.52 -2.48
N VAL A 155 4.34 3.91 -2.67
CA VAL A 155 3.92 5.31 -2.77
C VAL A 155 4.31 6.14 -1.54
N GLN A 156 4.11 5.62 -0.33
CA GLN A 156 4.46 6.31 0.93
C GLN A 156 5.97 6.53 1.13
N THR A 157 6.81 5.76 0.43
CA THR A 157 8.27 5.83 0.57
C THR A 157 8.97 6.35 -0.68
N SER A 158 8.25 6.50 -1.79
CA SER A 158 8.76 7.06 -3.03
C SER A 158 9.16 8.52 -2.85
N ARG A 159 10.26 8.88 -3.52
CA ARG A 159 10.69 10.28 -3.67
C ARG A 159 10.20 10.91 -4.96
N ASN A 160 9.85 10.07 -5.94
CA ASN A 160 9.33 10.52 -7.23
C ASN A 160 7.79 10.62 -7.15
N PRO A 161 7.16 11.45 -7.99
CA PRO A 161 5.71 11.51 -8.08
C PRO A 161 5.16 10.16 -8.57
N VAL A 162 4.43 9.48 -7.69
CA VAL A 162 3.76 8.21 -7.97
C VAL A 162 2.34 8.27 -7.43
N VAL A 163 1.41 7.67 -8.18
CA VAL A 163 0.02 7.45 -7.77
C VAL A 163 -0.32 5.97 -7.93
N VAL A 164 -0.96 5.39 -6.92
CA VAL A 164 -1.59 4.07 -7.01
C VAL A 164 -3.10 4.20 -6.83
N ILE A 165 -3.87 3.65 -7.75
CA ILE A 165 -5.33 3.69 -7.75
C ILE A 165 -5.86 2.28 -7.70
N ARG A 166 -6.82 2.03 -6.80
CA ARG A 166 -7.63 0.81 -6.82
C ARG A 166 -9.00 1.12 -7.40
N SER A 167 -9.45 0.30 -8.33
CA SER A 167 -10.78 0.42 -8.94
C SER A 167 -11.50 -0.93 -9.02
N GLY A 168 -12.82 -0.88 -9.11
CA GLY A 168 -13.62 -1.97 -9.66
C GLY A 168 -13.96 -1.73 -11.13
N ASP A 169 -14.91 -2.49 -11.67
CA ASP A 169 -15.28 -2.47 -13.10
C ASP A 169 -15.44 -1.06 -13.70
N ARG A 170 -16.05 -0.12 -12.97
CA ARG A 170 -16.36 1.24 -13.50
C ARG A 170 -16.00 2.40 -12.59
N ALA A 171 -15.65 2.14 -11.35
CA ALA A 171 -15.53 3.18 -10.33
C ALA A 171 -14.28 2.98 -9.48
N ILE A 172 -13.70 4.09 -9.08
CA ILE A 172 -12.52 4.14 -8.22
C ILE A 172 -12.93 3.83 -6.77
N ASP A 173 -12.24 2.90 -6.13
CA ASP A 173 -12.40 2.61 -4.71
C ASP A 173 -11.64 3.64 -3.87
N TYR A 174 -10.37 3.88 -4.21
CA TYR A 174 -9.51 4.91 -3.61
C TYR A 174 -8.24 5.13 -4.47
N ALA A 175 -7.53 6.21 -4.17
CA ALA A 175 -6.17 6.47 -4.66
C ALA A 175 -5.24 6.80 -3.49
N VAL A 176 -3.96 6.45 -3.63
CA VAL A 176 -2.87 6.83 -2.73
C VAL A 176 -1.81 7.53 -3.57
N MET A 177 -1.33 8.66 -3.05
CA MET A 177 -0.41 9.55 -3.76
C MET A 177 0.83 9.77 -2.91
N SER A 178 1.98 9.80 -3.56
CA SER A 178 3.27 10.13 -2.93
C SER A 178 3.24 11.57 -2.44
N ASP A 179 4.07 11.90 -1.45
CA ASP A 179 4.13 13.28 -0.97
C ASP A 179 4.61 14.23 -2.07
N ARG A 180 5.56 13.79 -2.92
CA ARG A 180 6.01 14.54 -4.08
C ARG A 180 4.90 14.83 -5.09
N PHE A 181 4.01 13.87 -5.35
CA PHE A 181 2.86 14.11 -6.24
C PHE A 181 1.85 15.12 -5.64
N LYS A 182 1.67 15.12 -4.32
CA LYS A 182 0.71 16.02 -3.66
C LYS A 182 1.10 17.50 -3.75
N GLU A 183 2.35 17.79 -4.07
CA GLU A 183 2.89 19.15 -4.24
C GLU A 183 2.47 19.79 -5.58
N PHE A 184 1.97 19.00 -6.54
CA PHE A 184 1.55 19.50 -7.85
C PHE A 184 0.38 20.51 -7.72
N PRO A 185 0.52 21.75 -8.23
CA PRO A 185 -0.50 22.78 -8.08
C PRO A 185 -1.68 22.56 -9.04
N GLY A 186 -2.90 22.84 -8.58
CA GLY A 186 -4.07 22.93 -9.47
C GLY A 186 -4.63 21.60 -9.99
N LEU A 187 -4.34 20.49 -9.32
CA LEU A 187 -4.93 19.17 -9.60
C LEU A 187 -6.28 18.97 -8.88
N ASP A 188 -7.16 18.21 -9.52
CA ASP A 188 -8.40 17.69 -8.93
C ASP A 188 -8.16 16.34 -8.26
N TRP A 189 -8.48 16.24 -6.96
CA TRP A 189 -8.25 15.01 -6.20
C TRP A 189 -9.27 13.92 -6.51
N ILE A 190 -8.76 12.72 -6.80
CA ILE A 190 -9.56 11.49 -6.95
C ILE A 190 -10.30 11.17 -5.64
N ARG A 191 -11.60 10.89 -5.77
CA ARG A 191 -12.49 10.50 -4.67
C ARG A 191 -13.11 9.14 -4.93
N LYS A 192 -13.44 8.43 -3.84
CA LYS A 192 -14.18 7.17 -3.90
C LYS A 192 -15.49 7.35 -4.68
N GLY A 193 -15.77 6.43 -5.60
CA GLY A 193 -16.97 6.41 -6.42
C GLY A 193 -16.89 7.23 -7.70
N MET A 194 -15.80 7.97 -7.95
CA MET A 194 -15.58 8.62 -9.24
C MET A 194 -15.47 7.57 -10.35
N PRO A 195 -15.99 7.86 -11.56
CA PRO A 195 -15.81 6.99 -12.71
C PRO A 195 -14.33 6.95 -13.13
N LEU A 196 -13.94 5.85 -13.76
CA LEU A 196 -12.65 5.78 -14.45
C LEU A 196 -12.63 6.76 -15.63
N PRO A 197 -11.51 7.46 -15.90
CA PRO A 197 -11.39 8.30 -17.09
C PRO A 197 -11.62 7.47 -18.36
N PRO A 198 -12.57 7.83 -19.25
CA PRO A 198 -12.93 6.98 -20.39
C PRO A 198 -11.79 6.69 -21.37
N SER A 199 -10.81 7.60 -21.48
CA SER A 199 -9.61 7.46 -22.32
C SER A 199 -8.49 6.65 -21.66
N SER A 200 -8.58 6.35 -20.36
CA SER A 200 -7.52 5.65 -19.63
C SER A 200 -7.36 4.21 -20.11
N ILE A 201 -6.13 3.71 -19.98
CA ILE A 201 -5.81 2.30 -20.21
C ILE A 201 -6.61 1.44 -19.22
N THR A 202 -6.78 1.89 -17.98
CA THR A 202 -7.54 1.23 -16.92
C THR A 202 -9.00 1.04 -17.31
N ALA A 203 -9.67 2.07 -17.87
CA ALA A 203 -11.06 1.94 -18.31
C ALA A 203 -11.20 0.90 -19.43
N SER A 204 -10.31 0.92 -20.40
CA SER A 204 -10.28 -0.06 -21.50
C SER A 204 -9.97 -1.47 -21.01
N PHE A 205 -9.03 -1.61 -20.06
CA PHE A 205 -8.66 -2.87 -19.44
C PHE A 205 -9.83 -3.48 -18.65
N ASN A 206 -10.52 -2.66 -17.83
CA ASN A 206 -11.65 -3.09 -17.00
C ASN A 206 -12.91 -3.40 -17.80
N ALA A 207 -13.03 -2.95 -19.05
CA ALA A 207 -14.15 -3.29 -19.93
C ALA A 207 -14.25 -4.80 -20.22
N ASN A 208 -13.14 -5.54 -20.09
CA ASN A 208 -13.13 -7.00 -20.15
C ASN A 208 -12.82 -7.60 -18.78
N ARG A 209 -13.86 -8.16 -18.14
CA ARG A 209 -13.77 -8.76 -16.80
C ARG A 209 -12.75 -9.92 -16.71
N ASP A 210 -12.45 -10.60 -17.81
CA ASP A 210 -11.41 -11.65 -17.84
C ASP A 210 -10.00 -11.09 -17.60
N ASN A 211 -9.76 -9.82 -17.92
CA ASN A 211 -8.49 -9.17 -17.62
C ASN A 211 -8.28 -9.06 -16.11
N ILE A 212 -9.35 -8.74 -15.38
CA ILE A 212 -9.34 -8.60 -13.92
C ILE A 212 -9.23 -9.97 -13.25
N THR A 213 -10.13 -10.90 -13.58
CA THR A 213 -10.25 -12.19 -12.87
C THR A 213 -9.07 -13.12 -13.12
N ARG A 214 -8.38 -13.00 -14.26
CA ARG A 214 -7.18 -13.78 -14.59
C ARG A 214 -5.87 -13.08 -14.22
N GLY A 215 -5.94 -11.90 -13.59
CA GLY A 215 -4.74 -11.14 -13.20
C GLY A 215 -3.85 -10.78 -14.38
N LYS A 216 -4.45 -10.37 -15.51
CA LYS A 216 -3.68 -9.88 -16.65
C LYS A 216 -3.04 -8.53 -16.32
N ARG A 217 -2.09 -8.13 -17.18
CA ARG A 217 -1.41 -6.84 -17.10
C ARG A 217 -1.39 -6.13 -18.44
N VAL A 218 -1.35 -4.80 -18.39
CA VAL A 218 -1.11 -3.92 -19.53
C VAL A 218 -0.34 -2.70 -19.05
N GLU A 219 0.47 -2.14 -19.92
CA GLU A 219 1.22 -0.91 -19.73
C GLU A 219 1.06 -0.07 -20.99
N GLY A 220 1.07 1.25 -20.83
CA GLY A 220 1.20 2.18 -21.94
C GLY A 220 1.25 3.62 -21.47
N GLU A 221 1.37 4.52 -22.44
CA GLU A 221 1.38 5.95 -22.21
C GLU A 221 -0.04 6.48 -22.03
N GLY A 222 -0.21 7.33 -21.02
CA GLY A 222 -1.44 8.05 -20.70
C GLY A 222 -1.19 9.54 -20.55
N CYS A 223 -2.21 10.29 -20.14
CA CYS A 223 -2.12 11.72 -19.88
C CYS A 223 -2.51 12.01 -18.42
N LEU A 224 -1.70 12.81 -17.71
CA LEU A 224 -2.00 13.18 -16.32
C LEU A 224 -3.36 13.89 -16.18
N GLN A 225 -3.70 14.74 -17.14
CA GLN A 225 -4.96 15.51 -17.12
C GLN A 225 -6.20 14.63 -17.21
N ASP A 226 -6.10 13.44 -17.82
CA ASP A 226 -7.25 12.52 -17.91
C ASP A 226 -7.65 12.03 -16.52
N TRP A 227 -6.67 11.90 -15.60
CA TRP A 227 -6.89 11.44 -14.23
C TRP A 227 -7.14 12.56 -13.24
N PHE A 228 -6.48 13.71 -13.39
CA PHE A 228 -6.43 14.76 -12.36
C PHE A 228 -6.87 16.15 -12.84
N ASN A 229 -7.34 16.30 -14.09
CA ASN A 229 -7.55 17.59 -14.73
C ASN A 229 -6.32 18.52 -14.53
N GLY A 230 -6.54 19.83 -14.43
CA GLY A 230 -5.50 20.78 -14.08
C GLY A 230 -4.60 21.23 -15.25
N PRO A 231 -3.63 22.11 -14.97
CA PRO A 231 -2.80 22.75 -16.00
C PRO A 231 -1.68 21.85 -16.53
N HIS A 232 -1.35 20.77 -15.83
CA HIS A 232 -0.15 19.95 -16.08
C HIS A 232 -0.40 18.91 -17.17
N ARG A 233 -0.32 19.33 -18.45
CA ARG A 233 -0.38 18.39 -19.56
C ARG A 233 0.96 17.70 -19.74
N GLN A 234 1.09 16.51 -19.17
CA GLN A 234 2.26 15.67 -19.34
C GLN A 234 1.86 14.23 -19.59
N GLU A 235 2.69 13.55 -20.37
CA GLU A 235 2.62 12.11 -20.58
C GLU A 235 2.98 11.39 -19.28
N ILE A 236 2.30 10.28 -19.01
CA ILE A 236 2.57 9.43 -17.85
C ILE A 236 2.62 7.98 -18.30
N ILE A 237 3.28 7.15 -17.52
CA ILE A 237 3.19 5.70 -17.70
C ILE A 237 2.04 5.19 -16.84
N GLU A 238 1.08 4.50 -17.46
CA GLU A 238 -0.05 3.86 -16.80
C GLU A 238 0.09 2.34 -16.89
N GLU A 239 0.42 1.71 -15.77
CA GLU A 239 0.52 0.26 -15.61
C GLU A 239 -0.71 -0.27 -14.86
N VAL A 240 -1.33 -1.34 -15.38
CA VAL A 240 -2.60 -1.87 -14.88
C VAL A 240 -2.50 -3.37 -14.67
N VAL A 241 -2.96 -3.86 -13.51
CA VAL A 241 -3.02 -5.30 -13.20
C VAL A 241 -4.32 -5.69 -12.51
N GLY A 242 -4.88 -6.82 -12.94
CA GLY A 242 -6.03 -7.44 -12.29
C GLY A 242 -5.66 -8.12 -10.97
N LEU A 243 -6.48 -7.91 -9.92
CA LEU A 243 -6.31 -8.55 -8.60
C LEU A 243 -7.09 -9.88 -8.50
N GLY A 244 -7.43 -10.50 -9.62
CA GLY A 244 -7.99 -11.85 -9.66
C GLY A 244 -9.39 -11.95 -9.02
N SER A 245 -9.54 -12.89 -8.08
CA SER A 245 -10.83 -13.24 -7.46
C SER A 245 -11.48 -12.10 -6.68
N TYR A 246 -10.72 -11.07 -6.31
CA TYR A 246 -11.28 -9.86 -5.67
C TYR A 246 -12.13 -9.03 -6.64
N GLY A 247 -11.98 -9.22 -7.96
CA GLY A 247 -12.71 -8.45 -8.98
C GLY A 247 -12.33 -6.97 -8.95
N LYS A 248 -11.06 -6.69 -8.66
CA LYS A 248 -10.50 -5.34 -8.52
C LYS A 248 -9.26 -5.19 -9.37
N THR A 249 -8.93 -3.96 -9.70
CA THR A 249 -7.78 -3.60 -10.52
C THR A 249 -6.90 -2.64 -9.74
N LEU A 250 -5.59 -2.80 -9.88
CA LEU A 250 -4.59 -1.87 -9.39
C LEU A 250 -3.97 -1.15 -10.59
N THR A 251 -3.96 0.18 -10.53
CA THR A 251 -3.34 1.06 -11.53
C THR A 251 -2.21 1.81 -10.87
N VAL A 252 -1.03 1.84 -11.50
CA VAL A 252 0.15 2.56 -11.05
C VAL A 252 0.47 3.61 -12.10
N LEU A 253 0.54 4.88 -11.67
CA LEU A 253 0.93 5.99 -12.51
C LEU A 253 2.33 6.46 -12.10
N THR A 254 3.24 6.50 -13.06
CA THR A 254 4.64 6.93 -12.92
C THR A 254 5.06 7.79 -14.13
N GLY A 255 6.35 8.15 -14.21
CA GLY A 255 6.89 8.95 -15.31
C GLY A 255 6.51 10.43 -15.25
N MET A 256 6.03 10.90 -14.11
CA MET A 256 5.63 12.29 -13.91
C MET A 256 6.81 13.18 -13.52
N GLU A 257 6.88 14.36 -14.13
CA GLU A 257 7.85 15.41 -13.83
C GLU A 257 7.17 16.49 -13.00
N HIS A 258 7.81 16.87 -11.88
CA HIS A 258 7.27 17.92 -11.02
C HIS A 258 7.43 19.29 -11.69
N PRO A 259 6.43 20.19 -11.67
CA PRO A 259 6.53 21.50 -12.32
C PRO A 259 7.76 22.32 -11.90
N ASP A 260 8.13 22.29 -10.62
CA ASP A 260 9.36 22.92 -10.10
C ASP A 260 10.66 22.39 -10.74
N GLU A 261 10.67 21.18 -11.31
CA GLU A 261 11.83 20.60 -11.99
C GLU A 261 11.93 21.07 -13.46
N VAL A 262 10.81 21.57 -14.04
CA VAL A 262 10.77 22.08 -15.42
C VAL A 262 11.21 23.55 -15.49
N GLU A 263 11.01 24.33 -14.41
CA GLU A 263 11.43 25.73 -14.36
C GLU A 263 12.96 25.91 -14.36
N ASP A 264 13.74 24.96 -13.82
CA ASP A 264 15.21 25.06 -13.80
C ASP A 264 15.82 24.91 -15.22
N ASP A 265 15.27 24.01 -16.04
CA ASP A 265 15.75 23.78 -17.41
C ASP A 265 15.43 24.95 -18.36
N GLU A 266 14.26 25.58 -18.24
CA GLU A 266 13.95 26.79 -19.02
C GLU A 266 14.82 27.98 -18.58
N THR A 267 15.15 28.09 -17.29
CA THR A 267 15.98 29.18 -16.77
C THR A 267 17.44 29.03 -17.21
N GLU A 268 18.01 27.81 -17.19
CA GLU A 268 19.36 27.54 -17.71
C GLU A 268 19.45 27.74 -19.25
N LEU A 269 18.41 27.36 -19.99
CA LEU A 269 18.34 27.60 -21.43
C LEU A 269 18.30 29.11 -21.73
N VAL A 270 17.48 29.88 -21.03
CA VAL A 270 17.37 31.34 -21.24
C VAL A 270 18.68 32.06 -20.91
N GLU A 271 19.41 31.66 -19.87
CA GLU A 271 20.74 32.24 -19.56
C GLU A 271 21.80 31.92 -20.63
N SER A 272 21.69 30.79 -21.33
CA SER A 272 22.62 30.41 -22.40
C SER A 272 22.45 31.24 -23.69
N TRP A 273 21.26 31.82 -23.93
CA TRP A 273 20.95 32.60 -25.13
C TRP A 273 21.27 34.10 -25.00
N ASP A 274 21.48 34.62 -23.79
CA ASP A 274 21.80 36.04 -23.57
C ASP A 274 23.30 36.37 -23.63
N VAL A 275 24.16 35.38 -23.86
CA VAL A 275 25.61 35.60 -23.99
C VAL A 275 26.02 35.77 -25.46
N ARG A 276 25.86 37.02 -25.95
CA ARG A 276 26.66 37.75 -26.97
C ARG A 276 25.83 38.37 -28.11
N PHE A 277 25.40 39.61 -27.87
CA PHE A 277 25.56 40.67 -28.89
C PHE A 277 26.18 41.91 -28.24
N ARG A 278 27.52 41.93 -28.12
CA ARG A 278 28.27 43.18 -27.97
C ARG A 278 28.61 43.70 -29.36
N ARG A 279 28.10 44.89 -29.65
CA ARG A 279 28.45 45.73 -30.81
C ARG A 279 29.91 46.18 -30.75
#